data_AF-A0A2A2Q1Y1-F1
#
_entry.id   AF-A0A2A2Q1Y1-F1
#
_cell.length_a   1.000
_cell.length_b   1.000
_cell.length_c   1.000
_cell.angle_alpha   90.00
_cell.angle_beta   90.00
_cell.angle_gamma   90.00
#
_symmetry.space_group_name_H-M   'P 1'
#
loop_
_entity.id
_entity.type
_entity.pdbx_description
1 polymer ?
#
loop_
_entity_poly.entity_id
_entity_poly.type
_entity_poly.pdbx_seq_one_letter_code
_entity_poly.pdbx_strand_id
1 'polypeptide(L)' 'MKMRLVPSLRKLLILVVVAASAQAQSLVNFESHQTRPVCLSPDGTRLFVVNTPDGRLSVFDVSNPSNAVPVLIRSF' A
#
# COMPACT_ATOMS: atom_id res chain seq x y z
N MET A 1 30.98 -45.03 -11.81
CA MET A 1 29.54 -45.19 -12.06
C MET A 1 28.96 -43.83 -12.48
N LYS A 2 28.72 -43.59 -13.79
CA LYS A 2 28.20 -42.32 -14.31
C LYS A 2 26.67 -42.37 -14.33
N MET A 3 26.02 -41.75 -13.35
CA MET A 3 24.55 -41.73 -13.23
C MET A 3 23.98 -40.74 -14.25
N ARG A 4 23.18 -41.22 -15.22
CA ARG A 4 22.53 -40.37 -16.23
C ARG A 4 21.10 -40.03 -15.79
N LEU A 5 20.81 -38.73 -15.72
CA LEU A 5 19.49 -38.21 -15.36
C LEU A 5 18.45 -38.57 -16.45
N VAL A 6 17.37 -39.27 -16.06
CA VAL A 6 16.31 -39.71 -16.97
C VAL A 6 15.42 -38.56 -17.46
N PRO A 7 14.78 -38.66 -18.65
CA PRO A 7 14.07 -37.55 -19.30
C PRO A 7 12.92 -36.96 -18.47
N SER A 8 12.22 -37.81 -17.70
CA SER A 8 11.14 -37.41 -16.79
C SER A 8 11.63 -36.51 -15.65
N LEU A 9 12.81 -36.82 -15.10
CA LEU A 9 13.42 -36.04 -14.03
C LEU A 9 13.91 -34.68 -14.53
N ARG A 10 14.37 -34.59 -15.79
CA ARG A 10 14.70 -33.29 -16.44
C ARG A 10 13.47 -32.42 -16.61
N LYS A 11 12.35 -33.00 -17.08
CA LYS A 11 11.09 -32.26 -17.26
C LYS A 11 10.56 -31.71 -15.94
N LEU A 12 10.61 -32.52 -14.88
CA LEU A 12 10.22 -32.09 -13.55
C LEU A 12 11.13 -30.97 -13.04
N LEU A 13 12.45 -31.08 -13.26
CA LEU A 13 13.40 -30.04 -12.89
C LEU A 13 13.12 -28.73 -13.63
N ILE A 14 12.83 -28.79 -14.93
CA ILE A 14 12.47 -27.61 -15.74
C ILE A 14 11.19 -26.98 -15.22
N LEU A 15 10.17 -27.78 -14.90
CA LEU A 15 8.91 -27.27 -14.35
C LEU A 15 9.11 -26.56 -13.00
N VAL A 16 9.93 -27.14 -12.11
CA VAL A 16 10.27 -26.55 -10.81
C VAL A 16 11.04 -25.23 -10.99
N VAL A 17 12.00 -25.18 -11.91
CA VAL A 17 12.77 -23.96 -12.20
C VAL A 17 11.87 -22.86 -12.76
N VAL A 18 10.93 -23.19 -13.66
CA VAL A 18 9.98 -22.22 -14.24
C VAL A 18 8.98 -21.71 -13.21
N ALA A 19 8.51 -22.57 -12.30
CA ALA A 19 7.63 -22.15 -11.20
C ALA A 19 8.36 -21.24 -10.20
N ALA A 20 9.64 -21.51 -9.94
CA ALA A 20 10.46 -20.71 -9.01
C ALA A 20 10.86 -19.34 -9.58
N SER A 21 10.86 -19.16 -10.91
CA SER A 21 11.18 -17.88 -11.56
C SER A 21 9.98 -16.91 -11.67
N ALA A 22 8.77 -17.34 -11.28
CA ALA A 22 7.61 -16.47 -11.19
C ALA A 22 7.69 -15.59 -9.92
N GLN A 23 8.56 -14.58 -9.96
CA GLN A 23 8.61 -13.54 -8.93
C GLN A 23 7.49 -12.53 -9.16
N ALA A 24 6.70 -12.23 -8.12
CA ALA A 24 5.75 -11.13 -8.17
C ALA A 24 6.50 -9.82 -8.48
N GLN A 25 6.14 -9.14 -9.55
CA GLN A 25 6.69 -7.81 -9.85
C GLN A 25 6.20 -6.83 -8.77
N SER A 26 7.12 -6.02 -8.24
CA SER A 26 6.73 -4.90 -7.38
C SER A 26 5.94 -3.91 -8.23
N LEU A 27 4.63 -3.87 -8.02
CA LEU A 27 3.77 -2.85 -8.64
C LEU A 27 4.07 -1.53 -7.93
N VAL A 28 4.74 -0.62 -8.63
CA VAL A 28 4.83 0.77 -8.20
C VAL A 28 3.59 1.47 -8.76
N ASN A 29 2.67 1.88 -7.89
CA ASN A 29 1.49 2.62 -8.33
C ASN A 29 1.95 4.03 -8.74
N PHE A 30 1.88 4.34 -10.04
CA PHE A 30 2.19 5.66 -10.55
C PHE A 30 0.94 6.53 -10.46
N GLU A 31 0.88 7.36 -9.43
CA GLU A 31 -0.18 8.36 -9.27
C GLU A 31 0.37 9.78 -9.39
N SER A 32 -0.50 10.70 -9.78
CA SER A 32 -0.19 12.13 -9.69
C SER A 32 -0.11 12.56 -8.22
N HIS A 33 0.65 13.61 -7.92
CA HIS A 33 0.64 14.20 -6.59
C HIS A 33 -0.78 14.62 -6.19
N GLN A 34 -1.13 14.41 -4.92
CA GLN A 34 -2.45 14.80 -4.42
C GLN A 34 -2.63 16.32 -4.53
N THR A 35 -3.74 16.74 -5.14
CA THR A 35 -4.13 18.15 -5.19
C THR A 35 -5.07 18.43 -4.02
N ARG A 36 -4.58 19.17 -3.01
CA ARG A 36 -5.32 19.52 -1.78
C ARG A 36 -5.78 18.31 -0.96
N PRO A 37 -4.85 17.47 -0.45
CA PRO A 37 -5.18 16.30 0.36
C PRO A 37 -5.68 16.62 1.78
N VAL A 38 -5.73 17.90 2.15
CA VAL A 38 -6.14 18.38 3.47
C VAL A 38 -7.11 19.54 3.31
N CYS A 39 -8.22 19.52 4.08
CA CYS A 39 -9.10 20.67 4.19
C CYS A 39 -9.67 20.83 5.61
N LEU A 40 -9.95 22.09 5.98
CA LEU A 40 -10.70 22.43 7.18
C LEU A 40 -12.19 22.50 6.85
N SER A 41 -13.00 22.07 7.81
CA SER A 41 -14.43 22.39 7.85
C SER A 41 -14.65 23.91 7.93
N PRO A 42 -15.77 24.43 7.41
CA PRO A 42 -16.06 25.87 7.46
C PRO A 42 -16.11 26.45 8.87
N ASP A 43 -16.52 25.67 9.86
CA ASP A 43 -16.57 26.07 11.27
C ASP A 43 -15.21 25.95 11.99
N GLY A 44 -14.19 25.44 11.31
CA GLY A 44 -12.83 25.29 11.85
C GLY A 44 -12.67 24.19 12.90
N THR A 45 -13.68 23.33 13.12
CA THR A 45 -13.64 22.32 14.20
C THR A 45 -13.07 20.97 13.76
N ARG A 46 -13.06 20.71 12.45
CA ARG A 46 -12.62 19.44 11.86
C ARG A 46 -11.59 19.63 10.76
N LEU A 47 -10.58 18.75 10.76
CA LEU A 47 -9.57 18.61 9.71
C LEU A 47 -9.80 17.27 8.98
N PHE A 48 -9.92 17.31 7.65
CA PHE A 48 -10.06 16.14 6.80
C PHE A 48 -8.73 15.89 6.07
N VAL A 49 -8.20 14.67 6.15
CA VAL A 49 -6.92 14.28 5.54
C VAL A 49 -7.11 12.99 4.75
N VAL A 50 -6.76 13.01 3.46
CA VAL A 50 -6.78 11.80 2.61
C VAL A 50 -5.39 11.23 2.41
N ASN A 51 -5.28 9.92 2.58
CA ASN A 51 -4.09 9.15 2.22
C ASN A 51 -4.43 8.28 1.00
N THR A 52 -4.20 8.81 -0.21
CA THR A 52 -4.56 8.12 -1.46
C THR A 52 -3.83 6.78 -1.65
N PRO A 53 -2.51 6.66 -1.38
CA PRO A 53 -1.84 5.35 -1.44
C PRO A 53 -2.46 4.28 -0.55
N ASP A 54 -3.03 4.67 0.59
CA ASP A 54 -3.69 3.77 1.56
C ASP A 54 -5.21 3.68 1.36
N GLY A 55 -5.78 4.49 0.44
CA GLY A 55 -7.22 4.58 0.20
C GLY A 55 -8.04 5.07 1.40
N ARG A 56 -7.43 5.81 2.34
CA ARG A 56 -8.06 6.18 3.62
C ARG A 56 -8.42 7.66 3.75
N LEU A 57 -9.48 7.92 4.50
CA LEU A 57 -9.85 9.25 4.99
C LEU A 57 -9.80 9.27 6.52
N SER A 58 -9.01 10.19 7.07
CA SER A 58 -8.95 10.48 8.50
C SER A 58 -9.62 11.82 8.80
N VAL A 59 -10.43 11.85 9.86
CA VAL A 59 -11.08 13.06 10.38
C VAL A 59 -10.54 13.34 11.77
N PHE A 60 -10.02 14.53 11.97
CA PHE A 60 -9.49 14.99 13.26
C PHE A 60 -10.34 16.12 13.82
N ASP A 61 -10.48 16.15 15.14
CA ASP A 61 -10.95 17.29 15.92
C ASP A 61 -9.77 18.26 16.13
N VAL A 62 -10.02 19.53 15.78
CA VAL A 62 -9.11 20.67 15.92
C VAL A 62 -9.78 21.86 16.62
N SER A 63 -10.88 21.63 17.34
CA SER A 63 -11.67 22.69 17.98
C SER A 63 -10.99 23.31 19.20
N ASN A 64 -9.99 22.64 19.77
CA ASN A 64 -9.25 23.13 20.93
C ASN A 64 -7.89 23.75 20.50
N PRO A 65 -7.78 25.08 20.39
CA PRO A 65 -6.55 25.73 19.96
C PRO A 65 -5.40 25.62 20.97
N SER A 66 -5.69 25.28 22.23
CA SER A 66 -4.67 25.02 23.25
C SER A 66 -4.09 23.60 23.15
N ASN A 67 -4.73 22.71 22.39
CA ASN A 67 -4.19 21.38 22.11
C ASN A 67 -3.34 21.43 20.85
N ALA A 68 -2.02 21.27 21.00
CA ALA A 68 -1.07 21.31 19.89
C ALA A 68 -1.19 20.13 18.91
N VAL A 69 -1.94 19.09 19.27
CA VAL A 69 -2.07 17.86 18.48
C VAL A 69 -3.53 17.62 18.08
N PRO A 70 -3.85 17.54 16.77
CA PRO A 70 -5.17 17.14 16.31
C PRO A 70 -5.58 15.76 16.84
N VAL A 71 -6.83 15.62 17.29
CA VAL A 71 -7.31 14.35 17.86
C VAL A 71 -8.04 13.57 16.78
N LEU A 72 -7.59 12.36 16.46
CA LEU A 72 -8.29 11.51 15.51
C LEU A 72 -9.65 11.10 16.07
N ILE A 73 -10.72 11.44 15.36
CA ILE A 73 -12.09 11.11 15.77
C ILE A 73 -12.74 10.08 14.85
N ARG A 74 -12.24 9.89 13.63
CA ARG A 74 -12.74 8.88 12.69
C ARG A 74 -11.72 8.51 11.62
N SER A 75 -11.68 7.23 11.25
CA SER A 75 -11.03 6.72 10.04
C SER A 75 -12.08 5.98 9.21
N PHE A 76 -12.02 6.14 7.89
CA PHE A 76 -12.77 5.37 6.90
C PHE A 76 -11.83 4.53 6.05
#